data_AF-A0A6B3G2E7-F1
#
_entry.id   AF-A0A6B3G2E7-F1
#
_cell.length_a   1.000
_cell.length_b   1.000
_cell.length_c   1.000
_cell.angle_alpha   90.00
_cell.angle_beta   90.00
_cell.angle_gamma   90.00
#
_symmetry.space_group_name_H-M   'P 1'
#
loop_
_entity.id
_entity.type
_entity.pdbx_description
1 polymer ?
#
loop_
_entity_poly.entity_id
_entity_poly.type
_entity_poly.pdbx_seq_one_letter_code
_entity_poly.pdbx_strand_id
1 'polypeptide(L)'
;ARRRVARGLRALRDSVAAADPAERGERQAGGPLVTGLVDVGRWLEEFHPRALVELDYGGLVHVLPPEMLDADRSAADVASGIRALAVGDDVVAGEAYARLVERWRAVRERQFAN
;
A
#
# COMPACT_ATOMS: atom_id res chain seq x y z
N ALA A 1 -14.55 -0.13 0.19
CA ALA A 1 -13.12 0.12 0.50
C ALA A 1 -12.82 0.19 2.01
N ARG A 2 -13.54 0.99 2.81
CA ARG A 2 -13.28 1.22 4.26
C ARG A 2 -12.97 -0.02 5.09
N ARG A 3 -13.76 -1.10 4.96
CA ARG A 3 -13.51 -2.37 5.68
C ARG A 3 -12.16 -3.01 5.35
N ARG A 4 -11.68 -2.87 4.11
CA ARG A 4 -10.38 -3.40 3.68
C ARG A 4 -9.24 -2.60 4.32
N VAL A 5 -9.34 -1.27 4.31
CA VAL A 5 -8.39 -0.36 4.98
C VAL A 5 -8.32 -0.65 6.47
N ALA A 6 -9.47 -0.77 7.15
CA ALA A 6 -9.51 -1.09 8.57
C ALA A 6 -8.86 -2.44 8.91
N ARG A 7 -8.99 -3.45 8.03
CA ARG A 7 -8.30 -4.74 8.20
C ARG A 7 -6.80 -4.61 7.97
N GLY A 8 -6.36 -3.88 6.94
CA GLY A 8 -4.95 -3.64 6.69
C GLY A 8 -4.28 -2.88 7.83
N LEU A 9 -4.96 -1.88 8.39
CA LEU A 9 -4.48 -1.10 9.53
C LEU A 9 -4.32 -1.95 10.79
N ARG A 10 -5.24 -2.90 11.03
CA ARG A 10 -5.08 -3.87 12.11
C ARG A 10 -3.88 -4.77 11.89
N ALA A 11 -3.78 -5.42 10.72
CA ALA A 11 -2.65 -6.29 10.40
C ALA A 11 -1.29 -5.59 10.57
N LEU A 12 -1.18 -4.34 10.12
CA LEU A 12 0.05 -3.55 10.26
C LEU A 12 0.34 -3.16 11.73
N ARG A 13 -0.68 -2.84 12.53
CA ARG A 13 -0.49 -2.53 13.95
C ARG A 13 -0.10 -3.77 14.75
N ASP A 14 -0.72 -4.89 14.43
CA ASP A 14 -0.47 -6.17 15.09
C ASP A 14 0.96 -6.65 14.77
N SER A 15 1.42 -6.51 13.51
CA SER A 15 2.80 -6.85 13.13
C SER A 15 3.82 -5.97 13.83
N VAL A 16 3.54 -4.67 13.97
CA VAL A 16 4.39 -3.73 14.72
C VAL A 16 4.43 -4.07 16.21
N ALA A 17 3.31 -4.48 16.79
CA ALA A 17 3.25 -4.88 18.20
C ALA A 17 3.99 -6.20 18.47
N ALA A 18 4.02 -7.10 17.48
CA ALA A 18 4.73 -8.38 17.56
C ALA A 18 6.25 -8.25 17.34
N ALA A 19 6.72 -7.18 16.69
CA ALA A 19 8.13 -6.94 16.42
C ALA A 19 8.95 -6.73 17.71
N ASP A 20 10.19 -7.24 17.72
CA ASP A 20 11.11 -7.09 18.85
C ASP A 20 11.32 -5.59 19.17
N PRO A 21 11.19 -5.16 20.44
CA PRO A 21 11.49 -3.81 20.87
C PRO A 21 12.82 -3.24 20.38
N ALA A 22 13.85 -4.07 20.26
CA ALA A 22 15.18 -3.70 19.77
C ALA A 22 15.24 -3.53 18.24
N GLU A 23 14.29 -4.11 17.49
CA GLU A 23 14.22 -4.04 16.02
C GLU A 23 13.18 -3.02 15.52
N ARG A 24 12.56 -2.24 16.43
CA ARG A 24 11.41 -1.38 16.11
C ARG A 24 11.65 -0.29 15.05
N GLY A 25 12.89 0.09 14.74
CA GLY A 25 13.29 0.92 13.58
C GLY A 25 12.19 1.77 12.90
N GLU A 26 12.00 1.61 11.59
CA GLU A 26 10.92 2.25 10.82
C GLU A 26 9.50 1.69 11.12
N ARG A 27 9.44 0.57 11.85
CA ARG A 27 8.22 -0.13 12.29
C ARG A 27 7.81 0.29 13.70
N GLN A 28 7.65 1.60 13.91
CA GLN A 28 7.06 2.11 15.15
C GLN A 28 5.53 2.17 15.03
N ALA A 29 4.82 1.96 16.14
CA ALA A 29 3.39 2.25 16.22
C ALA A 29 3.18 3.75 15.90
N GLY A 30 2.59 4.05 14.73
CA GLY A 30 2.46 5.41 14.21
C GLY A 30 3.50 5.80 13.14
N GLY A 31 4.28 4.85 12.62
CA GLY A 31 5.19 5.09 11.49
C GLY A 31 4.45 5.49 10.19
N PRO A 32 5.18 5.92 9.14
CA PRO A 32 4.61 6.53 7.93
C PRO A 32 3.54 5.66 7.24
N LEU A 33 3.71 4.34 7.23
CA LEU A 33 2.73 3.41 6.65
C LEU A 33 1.43 3.35 7.47
N VAL A 34 1.52 3.35 8.81
CA VAL A 34 0.35 3.34 9.69
C VAL A 34 -0.42 4.64 9.53
N THR A 35 0.29 5.76 9.53
CA THR A 35 -0.28 7.11 9.36
C THR A 35 -0.96 7.24 7.99
N GLY A 36 -0.27 6.88 6.91
CA GLY A 36 -0.85 6.94 5.57
C GLY A 36 -2.11 6.09 5.42
N LEU A 37 -2.17 4.92 6.05
CA LEU A 37 -3.37 4.07 5.99
C LEU A 37 -4.54 4.62 6.84
N VAL A 38 -4.24 5.33 7.94
CA VAL A 38 -5.24 6.10 8.71
C VAL A 38 -5.79 7.24 7.84
N ASP A 39 -4.92 7.98 7.16
CA ASP A 39 -5.32 9.12 6.32
C ASP A 39 -6.19 8.67 5.14
N VAL A 40 -5.83 7.57 4.47
CA VAL A 40 -6.68 6.95 3.43
C VAL A 40 -8.02 6.51 4.00
N GLY A 41 -8.04 5.95 5.22
CA GLY A 41 -9.27 5.56 5.90
C GLY A 41 -10.21 6.75 6.11
N ARG A 42 -9.65 7.86 6.62
CA ARG A 42 -10.36 9.12 6.86
C ARG A 42 -10.86 9.75 5.56
N TRP A 43 -10.02 9.84 4.53
CA TRP A 43 -10.43 10.35 3.22
C TRP A 43 -11.58 9.54 2.62
N LEU A 44 -11.54 8.20 2.75
CA LEU A 44 -12.65 7.35 2.30
C LEU A 44 -13.95 7.59 3.06
N GLU A 45 -13.94 8.18 4.26
CA GLU A 45 -15.13 8.52 5.05
C GLU A 45 -15.91 9.70 4.47
N GLU A 46 -15.25 10.57 3.72
CA GLU A 46 -15.84 11.77 3.10
C GLU A 46 -16.84 11.41 1.97
N PHE A 47 -16.72 10.21 1.38
CA PHE A 47 -17.63 9.75 0.33
C PHE A 47 -18.96 9.21 0.88
N HIS A 48 -20.01 9.23 0.05
CA HIS A 48 -21.27 8.56 0.38
C HIS A 48 -21.06 7.03 0.54
N PRO A 49 -21.74 6.33 1.48
CA PRO A 49 -21.51 4.90 1.71
C PRO A 49 -21.73 3.97 0.50
N ARG A 50 -22.49 4.43 -0.50
CA ARG A 50 -22.76 3.73 -1.76
C ARG A 50 -21.94 4.26 -2.95
N ALA A 51 -21.03 5.20 -2.73
CA ALA A 51 -20.16 5.71 -3.80
C ALA A 51 -19.13 4.67 -4.23
N LEU A 52 -18.74 4.72 -5.50
CA LEU A 52 -17.60 4.00 -6.04
C LEU A 52 -16.36 4.91 -5.96
N VAL A 53 -15.24 4.35 -5.51
CA VAL A 53 -13.94 5.02 -5.53
C VAL A 53 -13.04 4.19 -6.44
N GLU A 54 -12.52 4.83 -7.48
CA GLU A 54 -11.63 4.24 -8.46
C GLU A 54 -10.20 4.74 -8.24
N LEU A 55 -9.24 3.84 -8.40
CA LEU A 55 -7.82 4.18 -8.37
C LEU A 55 -7.36 4.32 -9.83
N ASP A 56 -6.91 5.52 -10.19
CA ASP A 56 -6.36 5.83 -11.50
C ASP A 56 -4.87 6.16 -11.40
N TYR A 57 -4.17 6.06 -12.53
CA TYR A 57 -2.78 6.49 -12.71
C TYR A 57 -2.61 8.01 -12.75
N GLY A 58 -3.68 8.80 -12.58
CA GLY A 58 -3.63 10.26 -12.54
C GLY A 58 -3.22 10.86 -13.89
N GLY A 59 -3.75 10.29 -14.99
CA GLY A 59 -3.40 10.69 -16.36
C GLY A 59 -2.07 10.14 -16.88
N LEU A 60 -1.24 9.53 -16.02
CA LEU A 60 0.02 8.89 -16.45
C LEU A 60 -0.20 7.68 -17.37
N VAL A 61 -1.42 7.15 -17.41
CA VAL A 61 -1.82 6.07 -18.33
C VAL A 61 -1.49 6.40 -19.80
N HIS A 62 -1.44 7.69 -20.17
CA HIS A 62 -1.13 8.13 -21.54
C HIS A 62 0.37 8.19 -21.86
N VAL A 63 1.23 8.17 -20.84
CA VAL A 63 2.70 8.27 -21.00
C VAL A 63 3.43 6.99 -20.56
N LEU A 64 2.70 6.03 -20.00
CA LEU A 64 3.23 4.72 -19.65
C LEU A 64 3.17 3.77 -20.86
N PRO A 65 4.24 2.98 -21.11
CA PRO A 65 4.20 1.92 -22.10
C PRO A 65 3.05 0.92 -21.81
N PRO A 66 2.32 0.45 -22.82
CA PRO A 66 1.23 -0.53 -22.63
C PRO A 66 1.67 -1.78 -21.86
N GLU A 67 2.89 -2.25 -22.10
CA GLU A 67 3.44 -3.44 -21.45
C GLU A 67 3.60 -3.24 -19.93
N MET A 68 3.88 -2.01 -19.49
CA MET A 68 3.95 -1.69 -18.06
C MET A 68 2.58 -1.72 -17.40
N LEU A 69 1.54 -1.27 -18.10
CA LEU A 69 0.17 -1.28 -17.61
C LEU A 69 -0.37 -2.71 -17.52
N ASP A 70 -0.13 -3.52 -18.56
CA ASP A 70 -0.55 -4.94 -18.60
C ASP A 70 0.13 -5.77 -17.50
N ALA A 71 1.40 -5.45 -17.22
CA ALA A 71 2.18 -6.06 -16.16
C ALA A 71 1.87 -5.51 -14.76
N ASP A 72 0.97 -4.51 -14.61
CA ASP A 72 0.68 -3.97 -13.30
C ASP A 72 -0.06 -4.97 -12.42
N ARG A 73 0.54 -5.22 -11.26
CA ARG A 73 0.03 -6.08 -10.20
C ARG A 73 0.10 -5.36 -8.85
N SER A 74 0.26 -4.04 -8.82
CA SER A 74 0.49 -3.25 -7.60
C SER A 74 -0.61 -3.46 -6.56
N ALA A 75 -1.87 -3.45 -6.99
CA ALA A 75 -2.99 -3.73 -6.08
C ALA A 75 -2.95 -5.16 -5.51
N ALA A 76 -2.48 -6.13 -6.30
CA ALA A 76 -2.30 -7.50 -5.86
C ALA A 76 -1.11 -7.65 -4.90
N ASP A 77 0.01 -6.94 -5.17
CA ASP A 77 1.19 -6.89 -4.30
C ASP A 77 0.82 -6.28 -2.93
N VAL A 78 0.10 -5.15 -2.89
CA VAL A 78 -0.42 -4.56 -1.64
C VAL A 78 -1.32 -5.55 -0.89
N ALA A 79 -2.26 -6.20 -1.60
CA ALA A 79 -3.15 -7.17 -0.98
C ALA A 79 -2.40 -8.39 -0.44
N SER A 80 -1.33 -8.82 -1.13
CA SER A 80 -0.46 -9.91 -0.68
C SER A 80 0.32 -9.52 0.57
N GLY A 81 0.94 -8.34 0.59
CA GLY A 81 1.68 -7.85 1.73
C GLY A 81 0.82 -7.73 2.98
N ILE A 82 -0.40 -7.17 2.86
CA ILE A 82 -1.34 -7.09 3.99
C ILE A 82 -1.74 -8.48 4.52
N ARG A 83 -1.95 -9.46 3.63
CA ARG A 83 -2.27 -10.82 4.06
C ARG A 83 -1.10 -11.49 4.77
N ALA A 84 0.11 -11.30 4.27
CA ALA A 84 1.32 -11.82 4.88
C ALA A 84 1.55 -11.23 6.28
N LEU A 85 1.41 -9.90 6.43
CA LEU A 85 1.44 -9.24 7.74
C LEU A 85 0.37 -9.79 8.70
N ALA A 86 -0.83 -10.05 8.20
CA ALA A 86 -1.92 -10.58 9.03
C ALA A 86 -1.65 -11.99 9.59
N VAL A 87 -0.72 -12.74 9.01
CA VAL A 87 -0.30 -14.06 9.49
C VAL A 87 1.12 -14.08 10.07
N GLY A 88 1.75 -12.89 10.22
CA GLY A 88 3.10 -12.76 10.76
C GLY A 88 4.23 -13.18 9.81
N ASP A 89 3.96 -13.27 8.50
CA ASP A 89 4.97 -13.60 7.49
C ASP A 89 5.65 -12.33 6.98
N ASP A 90 6.64 -11.85 7.74
CA ASP A 90 7.36 -10.62 7.44
C ASP A 90 8.21 -10.72 6.17
N VAL A 91 8.65 -11.93 5.80
CA VAL A 91 9.45 -12.16 4.59
C VAL A 91 8.59 -11.93 3.36
N VAL A 92 7.44 -12.61 3.26
CA VAL A 92 6.52 -12.44 2.13
C VAL A 92 5.95 -11.02 2.10
N ALA A 93 5.71 -10.40 3.25
CA ALA A 93 5.31 -9.00 3.33
C ALA A 93 6.39 -8.06 2.76
N GLY A 94 7.65 -8.28 3.14
CA GLY A 94 8.79 -7.50 2.66
C GLY A 94 9.03 -7.65 1.16
N GLU A 95 8.95 -8.86 0.63
CA GLU A 95 9.08 -9.13 -0.81
C GLU A 95 7.97 -8.45 -1.63
N ALA A 96 6.73 -8.53 -1.16
CA ALA A 96 5.60 -7.87 -1.82
C ALA A 96 5.76 -6.34 -1.79
N TYR A 97 6.23 -5.79 -0.68
CA TYR A 97 6.53 -4.37 -0.56
C TYR A 97 7.67 -3.94 -1.49
N ALA A 98 8.75 -4.72 -1.59
CA ALA A 98 9.88 -4.45 -2.46
C ALA A 98 9.45 -4.41 -3.95
N ARG A 99 8.66 -5.39 -4.40
CA ARG A 99 8.10 -5.39 -5.77
C ARG A 99 7.23 -4.16 -6.04
N LEU A 100 6.40 -3.78 -5.06
CA LEU A 100 5.56 -2.59 -5.17
C LEU A 100 6.42 -1.32 -5.32
N VAL A 101 7.40 -1.12 -4.43
CA VAL A 101 8.27 0.07 -4.44
C VAL A 101 9.07 0.16 -5.74
N GLU A 102 9.66 -0.94 -6.19
CA GLU A 102 10.44 -0.98 -7.42
C GLU A 102 9.59 -0.58 -8.64
N ARG A 103 8.38 -1.13 -8.77
CA ARG A 103 7.47 -0.75 -9.85
C ARG A 103 7.09 0.73 -9.78
N TRP A 104 6.71 1.23 -8.60
CA TRP A 104 6.28 2.62 -8.45
C TRP A 104 7.40 3.65 -8.63
N ARG A 105 8.66 3.26 -8.42
CA ARG A 105 9.82 4.08 -8.73
C ARG A 105 9.86 4.44 -10.22
N ALA A 106 9.69 3.46 -11.09
CA ALA A 106 9.67 3.65 -12.55
C ALA A 106 8.50 4.52 -13.04
N VAL A 107 7.35 4.46 -12.35
CA VAL A 107 6.20 5.35 -12.63
C VAL A 107 6.49 6.78 -12.18
N ARG A 108 7.08 6.95 -10.98
CA ARG A 108 7.37 8.26 -10.40
C ARG A 108 8.44 9.03 -11.16
N GLU A 109 9.45 8.35 -11.71
CA GLU A 109 10.47 8.97 -12.58
C GLU A 109 9.84 9.66 -13.80
N ARG A 110 8.78 9.09 -14.37
CA ARG A 110 8.06 9.66 -15.52
C ARG A 110 7.13 10.82 -15.14
N GLN A 111 6.69 10.87 -13.89
CA GLN A 111 5.92 12.02 -13.39
C GLN A 111 6.77 13.29 -13.35
N PHE A 112 8.06 13.19 -13.00
CA PHE A 112 8.96 14.35 -12.91
C PHE A 112 9.67 14.71 -14.22
N ALA A 113 9.53 13.87 -15.25
CA ALA A 113 10.10 14.12 -16.57
C ALA A 113 9.16 14.86 -17.53
N ASN A 114 7.94 15.21 -17.08
CA ASN A 114 6.94 15.99 -17.83
C ASN A 114 6.82 17.42 -17.28
#